data_AF-A0A3M7IH57-F1
#
_entry.id   AF-A0A3M7IH57-F1
#
_cell.length_a   1.000
_cell.length_b   1.000
_cell.length_c   1.000
_cell.angle_alpha   90.00
_cell.angle_beta   90.00
_cell.angle_gamma   90.00
#
_symmetry.space_group_name_H-M   'P 1'
#
loop_
_entity.id
_entity.type
_entity.pdbx_description
1 polymer ?
#
loop_
_entity_poly.entity_id
_entity_poly.type
_entity_poly.pdbx_seq_one_letter_code
_entity_poly.pdbx_strand_id
1 'polypeptide(L)'
;MQALQDADERVRILKTQVQEHEDQLRNLKVQLQHAETQAQATRDLHGAYQGGMPAEWIDETLSALQQDVGTDVAQRLRQEGGVEGAPTAHAGANRTRWPLSPDEYKRYGRQLIMPEIGLHGQLRLKNARVLIVGVGGLGCPAAAYLAGAGVGTIGLMDGDTVEESNLHRQVAHTTSRVGMNKAESAREHLK
;
A
#
# COMPACT_ATOMS: atom_id res chain seq x y z
N MET A 1 60.85 -32.55 -15.77
CA MET A 1 59.54 -32.94 -15.20
C MET A 1 59.08 -31.97 -14.11
N GLN A 2 59.96 -31.56 -13.18
CA GLN A 2 59.63 -30.63 -12.09
C GLN A 2 59.16 -29.23 -12.56
N ALA A 3 59.80 -28.63 -13.56
CA ALA A 3 59.38 -27.33 -14.10
C ALA A 3 58.01 -27.33 -14.81
N LEU A 4 57.57 -28.50 -15.30
CA LEU A 4 56.24 -28.65 -15.92
C LEU A 4 55.16 -28.78 -14.83
N GLN A 5 55.48 -29.50 -13.75
CA GLN A 5 54.63 -29.61 -12.56
C GLN A 5 54.43 -28.25 -11.86
N ASP A 6 55.49 -27.45 -11.74
CA ASP A 6 55.41 -26.09 -11.19
C ASP A 6 54.56 -25.14 -12.06
N ALA A 7 54.59 -25.32 -13.38
CA ALA A 7 53.77 -24.53 -14.31
C ALA A 7 52.29 -24.89 -14.21
N ASP A 8 51.97 -26.19 -14.15
CA ASP A 8 50.59 -26.68 -14.00
C ASP A 8 49.98 -26.25 -12.65
N GLU A 9 50.77 -26.23 -11.58
CA GLU A 9 50.33 -25.76 -10.27
C GLU A 9 50.03 -24.25 -10.27
N ARG A 10 50.87 -23.43 -10.91
CA ARG A 10 50.60 -22.00 -11.09
C ARG A 10 49.33 -21.74 -11.90
N VAL A 11 49.12 -22.49 -12.99
CA VAL A 11 47.88 -22.37 -13.79
C VAL A 11 46.65 -22.73 -12.96
N ARG A 12 46.74 -23.75 -12.11
CA ARG A 12 45.64 -24.14 -11.22
C ARG A 12 45.31 -23.04 -10.20
N ILE A 13 46.33 -22.46 -9.56
CA ILE A 13 46.15 -21.36 -8.60
C ILE A 13 45.48 -20.15 -9.28
N LEU A 14 45.98 -19.74 -10.44
CA LEU A 14 45.42 -18.60 -11.17
C LEU A 14 43.96 -18.83 -11.57
N LYS A 15 43.59 -20.05 -11.99
CA LYS A 15 42.19 -20.39 -12.28
C LYS A 15 41.29 -20.25 -11.06
N THR A 16 41.74 -20.71 -9.90
CA THR A 16 40.99 -20.55 -8.64
C THR A 16 40.83 -19.08 -8.29
N GLN A 17 41.91 -18.28 -8.40
CA GLN A 17 41.86 -16.84 -8.13
C GLN A 17 40.90 -16.10 -9.08
N VAL A 18 40.89 -16.45 -10.37
CA VAL A 18 39.94 -15.89 -11.34
C VAL A 18 38.50 -16.23 -10.92
N GLN A 19 38.23 -17.48 -10.56
CA GLN A 19 36.91 -17.91 -10.12
C GLN A 19 36.44 -17.15 -8.88
N GLU A 20 37.31 -17.00 -7.87
CA GLU A 20 37.02 -16.26 -6.64
C GLU A 20 36.71 -14.78 -6.93
N HIS A 21 37.50 -14.13 -7.80
CA HIS A 21 37.25 -12.75 -8.18
C HIS A 21 35.95 -12.57 -8.98
N GLU A 22 35.60 -13.54 -9.83
CA GLU A 22 34.30 -13.53 -10.50
C GLU A 22 33.14 -13.68 -9.51
N ASP A 23 33.27 -14.54 -8.50
CA ASP A 23 32.28 -14.68 -7.43
C ASP A 23 32.14 -13.39 -6.61
N GLN A 24 33.26 -12.74 -6.28
CA GLN A 24 33.26 -11.44 -5.62
C GLN A 24 32.55 -10.37 -6.46
N LEU A 25 32.83 -10.31 -7.77
CA LEU A 25 32.17 -9.37 -8.68
C LEU A 25 30.67 -9.64 -8.78
N ARG A 26 30.25 -10.92 -8.85
CA ARG A 26 28.83 -11.29 -8.84
C ARG A 26 28.14 -10.78 -7.57
N ASN A 27 28.75 -10.96 -6.41
CA ASN A 27 28.20 -10.50 -5.14
C ASN A 27 28.10 -8.97 -5.07
N LEU A 28 29.17 -8.26 -5.47
CA LEU A 28 29.17 -6.80 -5.50
C LEU A 28 28.10 -6.22 -6.43
N LYS A 29 27.85 -6.84 -7.58
CA LYS A 29 26.76 -6.43 -8.49
C LYS A 29 25.38 -6.58 -7.85
N VAL A 30 25.15 -7.68 -7.13
CA VAL A 30 23.90 -7.88 -6.40
C VAL A 30 23.74 -6.83 -5.30
N GLN A 31 24.79 -6.54 -4.53
CA GLN A 31 24.77 -5.50 -3.50
C GLN A 31 24.48 -4.11 -4.09
N LEU A 32 25.09 -3.78 -5.24
CA LEU A 32 24.84 -2.53 -5.95
C LEU A 32 23.36 -2.42 -6.36
N GLN A 33 22.79 -3.46 -6.95
CA GLN A 33 21.38 -3.45 -7.35
C GLN A 33 20.43 -3.23 -6.15
N HIS A 34 20.72 -3.85 -5.00
CA HIS A 34 19.95 -3.63 -3.78
C HIS A 34 20.08 -2.18 -3.30
N ALA A 35 21.30 -1.64 -3.29
CA ALA A 35 21.57 -0.26 -2.88
C ALA A 35 20.91 0.76 -3.81
N GLU A 36 20.92 0.52 -5.14
CA GLU A 36 20.24 1.35 -6.13
C GLU A 36 18.72 1.34 -5.91
N THR A 37 18.14 0.17 -5.65
CA THR A 37 16.71 0.02 -5.37
C THR A 37 16.32 0.79 -4.10
N GLN A 38 17.12 0.69 -3.04
CA GLN A 38 16.91 1.44 -1.79
C GLN A 38 17.05 2.95 -1.99
N ALA A 39 18.07 3.38 -2.72
CA ALA A 39 18.29 4.79 -3.02
C ALA A 39 17.14 5.37 -3.85
N GLN A 40 16.63 4.63 -4.84
CA GLN A 40 15.49 5.04 -5.64
C GLN A 40 14.23 5.18 -4.78
N ALA A 41 13.90 4.15 -3.99
CA ALA A 41 12.76 4.21 -3.06
C ALA A 41 12.85 5.42 -2.11
N THR A 42 14.05 5.75 -1.63
CA THR A 42 14.29 6.92 -0.76
C THR A 42 14.06 8.23 -1.50
N ARG A 43 14.49 8.35 -2.77
CA ARG A 43 14.24 9.52 -3.62
C ARG A 43 12.76 9.68 -3.93
N ASP A 44 12.05 8.59 -4.22
CA ASP A 44 10.61 8.61 -4.51
C ASP A 44 9.82 9.07 -3.28
N LEU A 45 10.18 8.55 -2.10
CA LEU A 45 9.68 9.03 -0.81
C LEU A 45 9.95 10.53 -0.61
N HIS A 46 11.18 10.98 -0.85
CA HIS A 46 11.54 12.40 -0.71
C HIS A 46 10.77 13.31 -1.69
N GLY A 47 10.58 12.85 -2.93
CA GLY A 47 9.76 13.53 -3.93
C GLY A 47 8.30 13.65 -3.48
N ALA A 48 7.72 12.56 -2.96
CA ALA A 48 6.38 12.57 -2.39
C ALA A 48 6.24 13.55 -1.22
N TYR A 49 7.22 13.61 -0.31
CA TYR A 49 7.22 14.58 0.79
C TYR A 49 7.36 16.04 0.35
N GLN A 50 7.95 16.30 -0.81
CA GLN A 50 8.07 17.65 -1.38
C GLN A 50 6.92 18.02 -2.32
N GLY A 51 5.87 17.19 -2.41
CA GLY A 51 4.70 17.43 -3.25
C GLY A 51 4.89 17.04 -4.72
N GLY A 52 5.97 16.33 -5.08
CA GLY A 52 6.14 15.70 -6.38
C GLY A 52 5.49 14.31 -6.42
N MET A 53 4.98 13.89 -7.58
CA MET A 53 4.48 12.52 -7.77
C MET A 53 5.58 11.64 -8.39
N PRO A 54 5.93 10.49 -7.79
CA PRO A 54 6.83 9.51 -8.39
C PRO A 54 6.36 9.04 -9.77
N ALA A 55 7.30 8.74 -10.67
CA ALA A 55 7.00 8.44 -12.08
C ALA A 55 6.10 7.20 -12.24
N GLU A 56 6.31 6.20 -11.40
CA GLU A 56 5.49 4.98 -11.34
C GLU A 56 4.06 5.25 -10.86
N TRP A 57 3.82 6.32 -10.08
CA TRP A 57 2.47 6.71 -9.65
C TRP A 57 1.74 7.54 -10.71
N ILE A 58 2.47 8.21 -11.61
CA ILE A 58 1.88 8.99 -12.71
C ILE A 58 1.10 8.05 -13.66
N ASP A 59 1.68 6.92 -14.04
CA ASP A 59 1.04 5.96 -14.95
C ASP A 59 -0.19 5.29 -14.29
N GLU A 60 -0.07 4.91 -13.01
CA GLU A 60 -1.20 4.39 -12.22
C GLU A 60 -2.33 5.42 -12.10
N THR A 61 -1.99 6.69 -11.89
CA THR A 61 -2.96 7.80 -11.79
C THR A 61 -3.65 8.10 -13.12
N LEU A 62 -2.90 8.12 -14.22
CA LEU A 62 -3.45 8.32 -15.55
C LEU A 62 -4.34 7.14 -15.96
N SER A 63 -3.95 5.91 -15.63
CA SER A 63 -4.75 4.71 -15.87
C SER A 63 -6.08 4.76 -15.10
N ALA A 64 -6.04 5.10 -13.80
CA ALA A 64 -7.26 5.25 -13.00
C ALA A 64 -8.20 6.34 -13.53
N LEU A 65 -7.65 7.48 -13.97
CA LEU A 65 -8.45 8.56 -14.58
C LEU A 65 -8.98 8.18 -15.98
N GLN A 66 -8.20 7.46 -16.79
CA GLN A 66 -8.60 7.06 -18.15
C GLN A 66 -9.70 5.99 -18.14
N GLN A 67 -9.66 5.05 -17.20
CA GLN A 67 -10.68 4.00 -17.05
C GLN A 67 -12.06 4.57 -16.67
N ASP A 68 -12.08 5.69 -15.95
CA ASP A 68 -13.35 6.32 -15.53
C ASP A 68 -13.82 7.44 -16.48
N VAL A 69 -12.91 8.14 -17.18
CA VAL A 69 -13.28 9.27 -18.07
C VAL A 69 -13.43 8.83 -19.53
N GLY A 70 -12.59 7.93 -20.04
CA GLY A 70 -12.50 7.60 -21.46
C GLY A 70 -13.67 6.77 -22.01
N THR A 71 -14.18 5.83 -21.21
CA THR A 71 -15.31 4.97 -21.59
C THR A 71 -16.65 5.70 -21.61
N ASP A 72 -16.84 6.67 -20.71
CA ASP A 72 -18.10 7.39 -20.52
C ASP A 72 -18.37 8.41 -21.63
N VAL A 73 -17.35 9.15 -22.09
CA VAL A 73 -17.49 10.14 -23.17
C VAL A 73 -17.80 9.44 -24.50
N ALA A 74 -17.12 8.33 -24.80
CA ALA A 74 -17.30 7.58 -26.04
C ALA A 74 -18.61 6.78 -26.08
N GLN A 75 -19.21 6.44 -24.93
CA GLN A 75 -20.55 5.82 -24.87
C GLN A 75 -21.66 6.86 -25.05
N ARG A 76 -21.51 8.08 -24.49
CA ARG A 76 -22.52 9.13 -24.63
C ARG A 76 -22.60 9.73 -26.03
N LEU A 77 -21.47 9.94 -26.72
CA LEU A 77 -21.49 10.35 -28.14
C LEU A 77 -22.19 9.33 -29.04
N ARG A 78 -22.25 8.05 -28.63
CA ARG A 78 -23.02 7.00 -29.31
C ARG A 78 -24.50 6.98 -28.91
N GLN A 79 -24.84 7.39 -27.69
CA GLN A 79 -26.22 7.45 -27.20
C GLN A 79 -26.94 8.74 -27.59
N GLU A 80 -26.24 9.86 -27.74
CA GLU A 80 -26.80 11.17 -28.13
C GLU A 80 -27.15 11.26 -29.64
N GLY A 81 -26.92 10.19 -30.41
CA GLY A 81 -27.23 10.09 -31.84
C GLY A 81 -28.55 9.39 -32.21
N GLY A 82 -29.42 9.06 -31.25
CA GLY A 82 -30.64 8.27 -31.52
C GLY A 82 -31.89 8.78 -30.79
N VAL A 83 -32.91 9.13 -31.56
CA VAL A 83 -34.22 9.67 -31.12
C VAL A 83 -35.14 8.54 -30.60
N GLU A 84 -35.75 8.81 -29.43
CA GLU A 84 -37.01 8.27 -28.84
C GLU A 84 -37.24 6.76 -28.59
N GLY A 85 -37.63 6.44 -27.34
CA GLY A 85 -38.35 5.19 -26.96
C GLY A 85 -37.86 4.52 -25.65
N ALA A 86 -38.63 4.62 -24.56
CA ALA A 86 -38.37 3.92 -23.27
C ALA A 86 -38.59 2.38 -23.39
N PRO A 87 -37.97 1.47 -22.56
CA PRO A 87 -38.35 1.29 -21.14
C PRO A 87 -37.29 0.70 -20.16
N THR A 88 -37.62 0.80 -18.86
CA THR A 88 -37.32 -0.05 -17.67
C THR A 88 -35.96 -0.76 -17.47
N ALA A 89 -35.32 -0.38 -16.35
CA ALA A 89 -34.55 -1.18 -15.38
C ALA A 89 -33.48 -2.19 -15.88
N HIS A 90 -32.21 -1.87 -15.59
CA HIS A 90 -31.24 -2.87 -15.12
C HIS A 90 -30.31 -2.29 -14.05
N ALA A 91 -30.24 -3.01 -12.93
CA ALA A 91 -29.31 -2.82 -11.83
C ALA A 91 -27.87 -3.16 -12.27
N GLY A 92 -26.90 -2.37 -11.82
CA GLY A 92 -25.48 -2.71 -11.94
C GLY A 92 -24.55 -1.51 -12.02
N ALA A 93 -23.81 -1.26 -10.93
CA ALA A 93 -22.71 -0.31 -10.77
C ALA A 93 -23.10 1.19 -10.77
N ASN A 94 -23.25 1.73 -9.56
CA ASN A 94 -23.21 3.16 -9.27
C ASN A 94 -21.82 3.72 -9.65
N ARG A 95 -21.60 4.04 -10.92
CA ARG A 95 -20.39 4.72 -11.39
C ARG A 95 -20.59 6.22 -11.15
N THR A 96 -20.33 6.66 -9.92
CA THR A 96 -20.37 8.08 -9.58
C THR A 96 -19.29 8.81 -10.35
N ARG A 97 -19.63 9.99 -10.90
CA ARG A 97 -18.71 10.94 -11.55
C ARG A 97 -17.47 11.29 -10.71
N TRP A 98 -17.53 11.03 -9.41
CA TRP A 98 -16.49 11.36 -8.43
C TRP A 98 -15.95 10.09 -7.77
N PRO A 99 -14.63 10.00 -7.56
CA PRO A 99 -13.98 8.78 -7.07
C PRO A 99 -14.17 8.54 -5.55
N LEU A 100 -14.60 9.57 -4.81
CA LEU A 100 -15.06 9.46 -3.43
C LEU A 100 -16.56 9.82 -3.34
N SER A 101 -17.26 9.22 -2.40
CA SER A 101 -18.64 9.60 -2.08
C SER A 101 -18.67 10.97 -1.38
N PRO A 102 -19.83 11.68 -1.39
CA PRO A 102 -19.96 12.96 -0.71
C PRO A 102 -19.60 12.91 0.78
N ASP A 103 -19.95 11.82 1.47
CA ASP A 103 -19.63 11.62 2.89
C ASP A 103 -18.14 11.42 3.12
N GLU A 104 -17.43 10.74 2.21
CA GLU A 104 -15.99 10.59 2.26
C GLU A 104 -15.29 11.94 2.02
N TYR A 105 -15.75 12.75 1.07
CA TYR A 105 -15.23 14.11 0.88
C TYR A 105 -15.43 14.97 2.14
N LYS A 106 -16.58 14.86 2.80
CA LYS A 106 -16.85 15.57 4.05
C LYS A 106 -15.97 15.08 5.19
N ARG A 107 -15.82 13.75 5.35
CA ARG A 107 -15.03 13.12 6.41
C ARG A 107 -13.53 13.39 6.26
N TYR A 108 -13.01 13.28 5.05
CA TYR A 108 -11.57 13.36 4.75
C TYR A 108 -11.14 14.74 4.22
N GLY A 109 -12.03 15.73 4.17
CA GLY A 109 -11.75 17.05 3.58
C GLY A 109 -10.48 17.72 4.12
N ARG A 110 -10.20 17.61 5.42
CA ARG A 110 -8.98 18.21 6.02
C ARG A 110 -7.69 17.50 5.61
N GLN A 111 -7.70 16.17 5.51
CA GLN A 111 -6.53 15.40 5.07
C GLN A 111 -6.34 15.49 3.55
N LEU A 112 -7.41 15.67 2.77
CA LEU A 112 -7.34 15.89 1.32
C LEU A 112 -6.63 17.19 0.94
N ILE A 113 -6.57 18.19 1.84
CA ILE A 113 -5.87 19.46 1.60
C ILE A 113 -4.34 19.30 1.73
N MET A 114 -3.87 18.27 2.45
CA MET A 114 -2.44 18.02 2.64
C MET A 114 -1.79 17.61 1.32
N PRO A 115 -0.71 18.30 0.86
CA PRO A 115 -0.03 17.98 -0.39
C PRO A 115 0.45 16.53 -0.48
N GLU A 116 0.84 15.94 0.65
CA GLU A 116 1.40 14.59 0.75
C GLU A 116 0.34 13.49 0.62
N ILE A 117 -0.95 13.84 0.83
CA ILE A 117 -2.07 12.90 0.70
C ILE A 117 -2.86 13.25 -0.56
N GLY A 118 -3.50 14.42 -0.60
CA GLY A 118 -4.37 14.80 -1.70
C GLY A 118 -5.49 13.79 -1.98
N LEU A 119 -6.18 13.95 -3.12
CA LEU A 119 -7.18 12.98 -3.57
C LEU A 119 -6.57 11.60 -3.86
N HIS A 120 -5.36 11.57 -4.42
CA HIS A 120 -4.72 10.33 -4.83
C HIS A 120 -4.30 9.46 -3.62
N GLY A 121 -3.63 10.03 -2.64
CA GLY A 121 -3.28 9.34 -1.40
C GLY A 121 -4.51 8.84 -0.67
N GLN A 122 -5.62 9.59 -0.71
CA GLN A 122 -6.87 9.11 -0.15
C GLN A 122 -7.44 7.89 -0.86
N LEU A 123 -7.39 7.86 -2.19
CA LEU A 123 -7.85 6.71 -2.96
C LEU A 123 -6.95 5.49 -2.71
N ARG A 124 -5.65 5.69 -2.53
CA ARG A 124 -4.73 4.62 -2.14
C ARG A 124 -5.06 4.06 -0.76
N LEU A 125 -5.32 4.92 0.24
CA LEU A 125 -5.78 4.48 1.56
C LEU A 125 -7.10 3.70 1.44
N LYS A 126 -8.08 4.23 0.70
CA LYS A 126 -9.37 3.57 0.47
C LYS A 126 -9.23 2.19 -0.20
N ASN A 127 -8.27 2.00 -1.08
CA ASN A 127 -8.04 0.72 -1.74
C ASN A 127 -7.10 -0.22 -0.97
N ALA A 128 -6.42 0.29 0.06
CA ALA A 128 -5.47 -0.48 0.85
C ALA A 128 -6.15 -1.49 1.77
N ARG A 129 -5.42 -2.58 2.04
CA ARG A 129 -5.79 -3.63 2.99
C ARG A 129 -4.67 -3.84 3.98
N VAL A 130 -4.96 -3.70 5.27
CA VAL A 130 -3.98 -3.80 6.35
C VAL A 130 -4.45 -4.84 7.36
N LEU A 131 -3.58 -5.77 7.75
CA LEU A 131 -3.81 -6.69 8.85
C LEU A 131 -3.00 -6.23 10.07
N ILE A 132 -3.67 -6.04 11.20
CA ILE A 132 -3.05 -5.73 12.49
C ILE A 132 -3.07 -6.99 13.34
N VAL A 133 -1.89 -7.49 13.69
CA VAL A 133 -1.71 -8.64 14.58
C VAL A 133 -1.40 -8.14 15.98
N GLY A 134 -2.30 -8.40 16.92
CA GLY A 134 -2.29 -7.88 18.28
C GLY A 134 -2.94 -6.50 18.36
N VAL A 135 -4.10 -6.42 19.01
CA VAL A 135 -4.85 -5.18 19.26
C VAL A 135 -4.72 -4.71 20.71
N GLY A 136 -3.53 -4.93 21.29
CA GLY A 136 -3.17 -4.46 22.63
C GLY A 136 -2.71 -3.00 22.65
N GLY A 137 -1.70 -2.68 23.48
CA GLY A 137 -1.33 -1.28 23.75
C GLY A 137 -0.83 -0.49 22.54
N LEU A 138 -0.20 -1.17 21.57
CA LEU A 138 0.26 -0.55 20.31
C LEU A 138 -0.76 -0.70 19.19
N GLY A 139 -1.45 -1.84 19.14
CA GLY A 139 -2.45 -2.12 18.11
C GLY A 139 -3.70 -1.25 18.23
N CYS A 140 -4.14 -0.92 19.46
CA CYS A 140 -5.26 -0.01 19.70
C CYS A 140 -5.09 1.35 18.98
N PRO A 141 -4.03 2.15 19.27
CA PRO A 141 -3.85 3.43 18.60
C PRO A 141 -3.58 3.27 17.10
N ALA A 142 -2.78 2.28 16.68
CA ALA A 142 -2.51 2.05 15.26
C ALA A 142 -3.81 1.80 14.47
N ALA A 143 -4.68 0.92 14.97
CA ALA A 143 -5.95 0.61 14.34
C ALA A 143 -6.88 1.83 14.28
N ALA A 144 -6.95 2.61 15.36
CA ALA A 144 -7.76 3.83 15.41
C ALA A 144 -7.32 4.86 14.36
N TYR A 145 -6.02 5.09 14.21
CA TYR A 145 -5.51 6.04 13.21
C TYR A 145 -5.67 5.54 11.78
N LEU A 146 -5.47 4.24 11.52
CA LEU A 146 -5.69 3.68 10.18
C LEU A 146 -7.17 3.72 9.78
N ALA A 147 -8.08 3.42 10.70
CA ALA A 147 -9.52 3.53 10.47
C ALA A 147 -9.93 4.99 10.24
N GLY A 148 -9.44 5.91 11.07
CA GLY A 148 -9.68 7.35 10.95
C GLY A 148 -9.15 7.94 9.64
N ALA A 149 -7.98 7.49 9.17
CA ALA A 149 -7.38 7.90 7.90
C ALA A 149 -8.17 7.38 6.67
N GLY A 150 -9.02 6.37 6.86
CA GLY A 150 -9.84 5.80 5.80
C GLY A 150 -9.18 4.66 5.02
N VAL A 151 -8.39 3.83 5.69
CA VAL A 151 -7.96 2.55 5.12
C VAL A 151 -9.20 1.69 4.83
N GLY A 152 -9.36 1.24 3.59
CA GLY A 152 -10.61 0.59 3.16
C GLY A 152 -10.86 -0.78 3.76
N THR A 153 -9.81 -1.53 4.09
CA THR A 153 -9.96 -2.82 4.77
C THR A 153 -8.93 -2.96 5.88
N ILE A 154 -9.41 -3.10 7.12
CA ILE A 154 -8.58 -3.37 8.29
C ILE A 154 -8.98 -4.74 8.85
N GLY A 155 -8.06 -5.69 8.76
CA GLY A 155 -8.14 -6.96 9.47
C GLY A 155 -7.54 -6.82 10.86
N LEU A 156 -8.20 -7.40 11.87
CA LEU A 156 -7.71 -7.48 13.25
C LEU A 156 -7.54 -8.94 13.63
N MET A 157 -6.40 -9.30 14.18
CA MET A 157 -6.12 -10.65 14.69
C MET A 157 -5.58 -10.55 16.11
N ASP A 158 -6.26 -11.17 17.07
CA ASP A 158 -5.81 -11.25 18.46
C ASP A 158 -6.39 -12.50 19.12
N GLY A 159 -5.52 -13.25 19.81
CA GLY A 159 -5.88 -14.49 20.50
C GLY A 159 -6.36 -14.29 21.93
N ASP A 160 -6.18 -13.08 22.48
CA ASP A 160 -6.50 -12.79 23.88
C ASP A 160 -7.91 -12.21 24.05
N THR A 161 -8.36 -12.19 25.30
CA THR A 161 -9.54 -11.46 25.76
C THR A 161 -9.17 -10.15 26.45
N VAL A 162 -10.11 -9.22 26.50
CA VAL A 162 -9.96 -7.95 27.22
C VAL A 162 -9.87 -8.22 28.73
N GLU A 163 -8.90 -7.59 29.39
CA GLU A 163 -8.71 -7.67 30.84
C GLU A 163 -8.66 -6.27 31.44
N GLU A 164 -9.22 -6.12 32.64
CA GLU A 164 -9.31 -4.84 33.35
C GLU A 164 -7.92 -4.22 33.62
N SER A 165 -6.95 -5.05 34.01
CA SER A 165 -5.55 -4.65 34.25
C SER A 165 -4.86 -4.01 33.03
N ASN A 166 -5.39 -4.24 31.83
CA ASN A 166 -4.83 -3.79 30.56
C ASN A 166 -5.47 -2.52 30.02
N LEU A 167 -6.60 -2.07 30.57
CA LEU A 167 -7.39 -0.96 30.03
C LEU A 167 -6.66 0.39 30.03
N HIS A 168 -5.73 0.62 30.96
CA HIS A 168 -4.97 1.88 31.05
C HIS A 168 -4.10 2.17 29.81
N ARG A 169 -3.81 1.16 28.99
CA ARG A 169 -2.99 1.30 27.77
C ARG A 169 -3.70 0.80 26.50
N GLN A 170 -4.83 0.11 26.63
CA GLN A 170 -5.58 -0.46 25.51
C GLN A 170 -6.87 0.31 25.28
N VAL A 171 -6.73 1.54 24.77
CA VAL A 171 -7.80 2.55 24.72
C VAL A 171 -8.99 2.21 23.81
N ALA A 172 -8.85 1.23 22.91
CA ALA A 172 -9.97 0.75 22.09
C ALA A 172 -10.92 -0.19 22.88
N HIS A 173 -10.56 -0.58 24.10
CA HIS A 173 -11.35 -1.47 24.95
C HIS A 173 -11.99 -0.69 26.11
N THR A 174 -13.08 -1.24 26.64
CA THR A 174 -13.83 -0.64 27.76
C THR A 174 -14.06 -1.68 28.85
N THR A 175 -14.33 -1.22 30.08
CA THR A 175 -14.67 -2.09 31.22
C THR A 175 -15.88 -2.99 30.93
N SER A 176 -16.86 -2.48 30.18
CA SER A 176 -18.04 -3.25 29.75
C SER A 176 -17.74 -4.41 28.80
N ARG A 177 -16.54 -4.44 28.19
CA ARG A 177 -16.10 -5.48 27.24
C ARG A 177 -15.04 -6.40 27.82
N VAL A 178 -14.78 -6.36 29.14
CA VAL A 178 -13.88 -7.33 29.81
C VAL A 178 -14.38 -8.77 29.57
N GLY A 179 -13.47 -9.68 29.21
CA GLY A 179 -13.77 -11.06 28.81
C GLY A 179 -14.13 -11.26 27.34
N MET A 180 -14.41 -10.18 26.58
CA MET A 180 -14.61 -10.26 25.13
C MET A 180 -13.27 -10.48 24.41
N ASN A 181 -13.26 -11.17 23.27
CA ASN A 181 -12.06 -11.24 22.42
C ASN A 181 -11.59 -9.83 22.03
N LYS A 182 -10.27 -9.57 22.09
CA LYS A 182 -9.71 -8.23 21.82
C LYS A 182 -9.97 -7.76 20.39
N ALA A 183 -9.88 -8.64 19.40
CA ALA A 183 -10.15 -8.26 18.01
C ALA A 183 -11.62 -7.86 17.81
N GLU A 184 -12.57 -8.57 18.44
CA GLU A 184 -13.99 -8.20 18.41
C GLU A 184 -14.26 -6.88 19.15
N SER A 185 -13.71 -6.73 20.36
CA SER A 185 -13.86 -5.51 21.16
C SER A 185 -13.30 -4.29 20.44
N ALA A 186 -12.16 -4.42 19.77
CA ALA A 186 -11.59 -3.35 18.95
C ALA A 186 -12.45 -3.09 17.70
N ARG A 187 -13.00 -4.11 17.04
CA ARG A 187 -13.92 -3.92 15.90
C ARG A 187 -15.14 -3.10 16.28
N GLU A 188 -15.69 -3.28 17.48
CA GLU A 188 -16.80 -2.46 17.99
C GLU A 188 -16.42 -0.99 18.21
N HIS A 189 -15.15 -0.71 18.51
CA HIS A 189 -14.66 0.66 18.69
C HIS A 189 -14.39 1.40 17.37
N LEU A 190 -13.99 0.68 16.31
CA LEU A 190 -13.56 1.27 15.04
C LEU A 190 -14.68 1.48 14.01
N LYS A 191 -15.85 0.86 14.21
CA LYS A 191 -17.03 1.06 13.36
C LYS A 191 -17.75 2.36 13.71
#